data_AF-A0A350TM81-F1
#
_entry.id   AF-A0A350TM81-F1
#
_cell.length_a   1.000
_cell.length_b   1.000
_cell.length_c   1.000
_cell.angle_alpha   90.00
_cell.angle_beta   90.00
_cell.angle_gamma   90.00
#
_symmetry.space_group_name_H-M   'P 1'
#
loop_
_entity.id
_entity.type
_entity.pdbx_description
1 polymer ?
#
loop_
_entity_poly.entity_id
_entity_poly.type
_entity_poly.pdbx_seq_one_letter_code
_entity_poly.pdbx_strand_id
1 'polypeptide(L)'
;MKDERSCPDWYWVRGLHDAQILEVSMQDDTLTLCIDSGNAMFDNTLERITFLGARPKTSLPEPTKKQPVYWLSDELIALPFDQWKISICTERYDGRKTLREPLVIIFQSARTNRRGKPDEDEEVIVEL
;
A
#
# COMPACT_ATOMS: atom_id res chain seq x y z
N MET A 1 16.61 19.22 -17.70
CA MET A 1 15.17 18.89 -17.69
C MET A 1 14.97 17.85 -16.61
N LYS A 2 14.16 18.14 -15.58
CA LYS A 2 13.70 17.09 -14.66
C LYS A 2 12.63 16.33 -15.42
N ASP A 3 12.84 15.04 -15.68
CA ASP A 3 11.75 14.16 -16.10
C ASP A 3 10.67 14.21 -15.02
N GLU A 4 9.60 14.95 -15.28
CA GLU A 4 8.33 14.79 -14.59
C GLU A 4 7.78 13.42 -15.03
N ARG A 5 8.32 12.34 -14.47
CA ARG A 5 7.54 11.11 -14.39
C ARG A 5 6.33 11.49 -13.53
N SER A 6 5.19 11.70 -14.16
CA SER A 6 3.92 11.77 -13.46
C SER A 6 3.87 10.60 -12.50
N CYS A 7 3.42 10.84 -11.26
CA CYS A 7 3.19 9.76 -10.32
C CYS A 7 2.38 8.65 -11.02
N PRO A 8 2.68 7.37 -10.77
CA PRO A 8 1.93 6.31 -11.40
C PRO A 8 0.46 6.42 -10.99
N ASP A 9 -0.46 6.09 -11.90
CA ASP A 9 -1.89 6.39 -11.75
C ASP A 9 -2.57 5.77 -10.52
N TRP A 10 -1.94 4.74 -9.93
CA TRP A 10 -2.39 4.12 -8.69
C TRP A 10 -1.95 4.87 -7.42
N TYR A 11 -1.04 5.85 -7.52
CA TYR A 11 -0.47 6.55 -6.38
C TYR A 11 -1.07 7.95 -6.21
N TRP A 12 -1.37 8.29 -4.96
CA TRP A 12 -1.85 9.61 -4.58
C TRP A 12 -1.07 10.09 -3.36
N VAL A 13 -0.32 11.18 -3.52
CA VAL A 13 0.58 11.75 -2.50
C VAL A 13 -0.09 11.98 -1.13
N ARG A 14 -1.42 12.13 -1.09
CA ARG A 14 -2.18 12.27 0.16
C ARG A 14 -3.32 11.26 0.30
N GLY A 15 -3.46 10.33 -0.64
CA GLY A 15 -4.62 9.45 -0.84
C GLY A 15 -5.08 8.73 0.40
N LEU A 16 -4.11 8.16 1.12
CA LEU A 16 -4.29 7.14 2.15
C LEU A 16 -3.88 7.60 3.55
N HIS A 17 -3.67 8.91 3.74
CA HIS A 17 -3.44 9.45 5.07
C HIS A 17 -4.66 9.14 5.95
N ASP A 18 -4.41 8.61 7.14
CA ASP A 18 -5.38 8.11 8.13
C ASP A 18 -6.08 6.78 7.75
N ALA A 19 -5.68 6.13 6.65
CA ALA A 19 -6.12 4.77 6.35
C ALA A 19 -5.54 3.77 7.36
N GLN A 20 -6.31 2.73 7.68
CA GLN A 20 -5.83 1.64 8.54
C GLN A 20 -5.32 0.48 7.71
N ILE A 21 -4.13 -0.03 8.00
CA ILE A 21 -3.64 -1.29 7.45
C ILE A 21 -4.28 -2.42 8.26
N LEU A 22 -5.06 -3.26 7.58
CA LEU A 22 -5.80 -4.38 8.19
C LEU A 22 -4.99 -5.66 8.21
N GLU A 23 -4.30 -5.92 7.10
CA GLU A 23 -3.53 -7.15 6.90
C GLU A 23 -2.34 -6.85 5.97
N VAL A 24 -1.23 -7.51 6.26
CA VAL A 24 -0.04 -7.51 5.41
C VAL A 24 0.34 -8.96 5.13
N SER A 25 0.41 -9.33 3.87
CA SER A 25 0.82 -10.67 3.46
C SER A 25 1.90 -10.60 2.39
N MET A 26 2.86 -11.52 2.49
CA MET A 26 3.94 -11.68 1.53
C MET A 26 3.90 -13.11 1.00
N GLN A 27 3.80 -13.27 -0.31
CA GLN A 27 3.91 -14.54 -1.00
C GLN A 27 4.90 -14.38 -2.15
N ASP A 28 5.99 -15.14 -2.11
CA ASP A 28 7.12 -14.99 -3.03
C ASP A 28 7.63 -13.54 -3.08
N ASP A 29 7.59 -12.91 -4.26
CA ASP A 29 7.94 -11.50 -4.50
C ASP A 29 6.69 -10.61 -4.61
N THR A 30 5.56 -11.02 -4.02
CA THR A 30 4.30 -10.27 -4.02
C THR A 30 3.95 -9.85 -2.60
N LEU A 31 3.82 -8.54 -2.38
CA LEU A 31 3.39 -7.96 -1.10
C LEU A 31 1.99 -7.37 -1.25
N THR A 32 1.06 -7.81 -0.41
CA THR A 32 -0.31 -7.31 -0.40
C THR A 32 -0.58 -6.58 0.91
N LEU A 33 -1.12 -5.37 0.79
CA LEU A 33 -1.69 -4.60 1.90
C LEU A 33 -3.20 -4.56 1.72
N CYS A 34 -3.94 -5.10 2.69
CA CYS A 34 -5.38 -4.87 2.82
C CYS A 34 -5.60 -3.64 3.69
N ILE A 35 -6.42 -2.71 3.24
CA ILE A 35 -6.55 -1.37 3.81
C ILE A 35 -8.02 -1.08 4.08
N ASP A 36 -8.31 -0.50 5.25
CA ASP A 36 -9.55 0.24 5.47
C ASP A 36 -9.27 1.72 5.22
N SER A 37 -9.65 2.20 4.04
CA SER A 37 -9.53 3.59 3.64
C SER A 37 -10.71 4.45 4.09
N GLY A 38 -11.65 3.96 4.91
CA GLY A 38 -12.87 4.70 5.26
C GLY A 38 -12.62 6.08 5.90
N ASN A 39 -11.50 6.22 6.60
CA ASN A 39 -11.06 7.50 7.19
C ASN A 39 -10.08 8.28 6.32
N ALA A 40 -9.66 7.71 5.18
CA ALA A 40 -8.71 8.36 4.30
C ALA A 40 -9.33 9.63 3.70
N MET A 41 -8.59 10.73 3.76
CA MET A 41 -9.11 12.04 3.38
C MET A 41 -9.39 12.18 1.88
N PHE A 42 -8.73 11.40 1.01
CA PHE A 42 -8.75 11.62 -0.44
C PHE A 42 -9.18 10.40 -1.26
N ASP A 43 -8.61 9.22 -1.04
CA ASP A 43 -9.11 7.97 -1.63
C ASP A 43 -9.67 7.09 -0.51
N ASN A 44 -10.98 7.22 -0.28
CA ASN A 44 -11.70 6.41 0.69
C ASN A 44 -12.29 5.12 0.10
N THR A 45 -11.90 4.76 -1.12
CA THR A 45 -12.41 3.58 -1.83
C THR A 45 -11.40 2.44 -1.93
N LEU A 46 -10.12 2.67 -1.62
CA LEU A 46 -9.07 1.68 -1.77
C LEU A 46 -9.13 0.58 -0.69
N GLU A 47 -9.22 -0.68 -1.13
CA GLU A 47 -9.31 -1.82 -0.20
C GLU A 47 -8.04 -2.67 -0.21
N ARG A 48 -7.28 -2.65 -1.32
CA ARG A 48 -6.07 -3.46 -1.47
C ARG A 48 -5.04 -2.80 -2.35
N ILE A 49 -3.78 -2.88 -1.96
CA ILE A 49 -2.63 -2.63 -2.84
C ILE A 49 -1.79 -3.92 -2.91
N THR A 50 -1.51 -4.37 -4.12
CA THR A 50 -0.63 -5.52 -4.39
C THR A 50 0.61 -5.03 -5.11
N PHE A 51 1.75 -5.05 -4.44
CA PHE A 51 3.05 -4.70 -5.00
C PHE A 51 3.71 -5.95 -5.61
N LEU A 52 4.05 -5.88 -6.89
CA LEU A 52 4.67 -6.95 -7.66
C LEU A 52 6.19 -6.74 -7.75
N GLY A 53 6.96 -7.83 -7.64
CA GLY A 53 8.42 -7.76 -7.55
C GLY A 53 8.87 -7.04 -6.26
N ALA A 54 8.08 -7.16 -5.21
CA ALA A 54 8.22 -6.43 -3.96
C ALA A 54 9.41 -6.95 -3.13
N ARG A 55 10.15 -5.99 -2.56
CA ARG A 55 11.29 -6.23 -1.68
C ARG A 55 11.19 -5.29 -0.49
N PRO A 56 10.57 -5.72 0.62
CA PRO A 56 10.54 -4.96 1.86
C PRO A 56 11.97 -4.66 2.34
N LYS A 57 12.21 -3.42 2.77
CA LYS A 57 13.49 -2.96 3.36
C LYS A 57 13.39 -2.75 4.86
N THR A 58 12.19 -2.83 5.40
CA THR A 58 11.90 -2.80 6.84
C THR A 58 11.01 -3.99 7.18
N SER A 59 10.91 -4.31 8.47
CA SER A 59 9.98 -5.35 8.94
C SER A 59 8.56 -4.98 8.57
N LEU A 60 7.78 -5.97 8.10
CA LEU A 60 6.37 -5.78 7.82
C LEU A 60 5.61 -5.55 9.13
N PRO A 61 4.66 -4.61 9.18
CA PRO A 61 3.84 -4.43 10.37
C PRO A 61 2.90 -5.64 10.54
N GLU A 62 2.60 -5.96 11.79
CA GLU A 62 1.68 -7.04 12.17
C GLU A 62 0.42 -6.44 12.80
N PRO A 63 -0.49 -5.86 11.99
CA PRO A 63 -1.72 -5.26 12.52
C PRO A 63 -2.57 -6.31 13.21
N THR A 64 -3.08 -5.97 14.39
CA THR A 64 -4.08 -6.79 15.10
C THR A 64 -5.20 -5.90 15.63
N LYS A 65 -6.34 -6.48 16.00
CA LYS A 65 -7.45 -5.72 16.62
C LYS A 65 -7.04 -4.93 17.86
N LYS A 66 -6.00 -5.37 18.59
CA LYS A 66 -5.50 -4.69 19.80
C LYS A 66 -4.38 -3.68 19.50
N GLN A 67 -3.74 -3.80 18.34
CA GLN A 67 -2.63 -2.96 17.89
C GLN A 67 -2.89 -2.58 16.43
N PRO A 68 -3.82 -1.63 16.19
CA PRO A 68 -4.07 -1.13 14.85
C PRO A 68 -2.84 -0.38 14.33
N VAL A 69 -2.65 -0.42 13.02
CA VAL A 69 -1.56 0.25 12.31
C VAL A 69 -2.18 1.22 11.31
N TYR A 70 -1.82 2.50 11.42
CA TYR A 70 -2.34 3.56 10.58
C TYR A 70 -1.27 4.08 9.62
N TRP A 71 -1.71 4.45 8.42
CA TRP A 71 -0.89 5.09 7.39
C TRP A 71 -0.96 6.60 7.56
N LEU A 72 0.11 7.25 8.02
CA LEU A 72 0.08 8.68 8.31
C LEU A 72 0.49 9.55 7.12
N SER A 73 1.50 9.09 6.40
CA SER A 73 2.08 9.79 5.28
C SER A 73 2.95 8.84 4.48
N ASP A 74 3.26 9.21 3.25
CA ASP A 74 4.14 8.43 2.41
C ASP A 74 4.92 9.30 1.43
N GLU A 75 5.94 8.69 0.85
CA GLU A 75 6.72 9.26 -0.25
C GLU A 75 7.00 8.16 -1.27
N LEU A 76 6.66 8.43 -2.53
CA LEU A 76 6.97 7.58 -3.67
C LEU A 76 8.07 8.18 -4.52
N ILE A 77 9.10 7.38 -4.79
CA ILE A 77 10.27 7.78 -5.60
C ILE A 77 10.45 6.77 -6.73
N ALA A 78 10.64 7.28 -7.95
CA ALA A 78 11.07 6.47 -9.08
C ALA A 78 12.55 6.08 -8.94
N LEU A 79 12.84 4.80 -9.14
CA LEU A 79 14.20 4.25 -9.16
C LEU A 79 14.60 3.87 -10.61
N PRO A 80 15.89 3.57 -10.86
CA PRO A 80 16.32 2.95 -12.11
C PRO A 80 15.65 1.59 -12.36
N PHE A 81 15.70 1.12 -13.61
CA PHE A 81 15.20 -0.19 -14.03
C PHE A 81 13.71 -0.41 -13.78
N ASP A 82 12.90 0.63 -14.02
CA ASP A 82 11.45 0.58 -13.89
C ASP A 82 10.96 0.13 -12.51
N GLN A 83 11.72 0.51 -11.47
CA GLN A 83 11.37 0.27 -10.09
C GLN A 83 10.84 1.52 -9.41
N TRP A 84 10.11 1.28 -8.33
CA TRP A 84 9.58 2.29 -7.45
C TRP A 84 9.98 1.98 -6.02
N LYS A 85 10.17 3.02 -5.21
CA LYS A 85 10.31 2.91 -3.77
C LYS A 85 9.21 3.71 -3.11
N ILE A 86 8.37 3.05 -2.32
CA ILE A 86 7.43 3.72 -1.43
C ILE A 86 7.95 3.64 0.01
N SER A 87 7.96 4.78 0.70
CA SER A 87 8.29 4.87 2.12
C SER A 87 7.07 5.39 2.87
N ILE A 88 6.44 4.53 3.67
CA ILE A 88 5.21 4.82 4.40
C ILE A 88 5.55 5.03 5.86
N CYS A 89 5.15 6.16 6.43
CA CYS A 89 5.18 6.37 7.87
C CYS A 89 3.95 5.72 8.48
N THR A 90 4.15 4.63 9.22
CA THR A 90 3.07 3.95 9.93
C THR A 90 3.05 4.37 11.40
N GLU A 91 1.87 4.38 12.00
CA GLU A 91 1.68 4.66 13.43
C GLU A 91 0.92 3.51 14.09
N ARG A 92 1.40 3.05 15.24
CA ARG A 92 0.72 2.06 16.06
C ARG A 92 0.85 2.38 17.54
N TYR A 93 -0.09 1.88 18.34
CA TYR A 93 -0.01 1.97 19.80
C TYR A 93 0.42 0.63 20.40
N ASP A 94 1.51 0.61 21.18
CA ASP A 94 2.05 -0.62 21.77
C ASP A 94 1.43 -0.95 23.16
N GLY A 95 0.50 -0.14 23.63
CA GLY A 95 -0.08 -0.24 24.98
C GLY A 95 0.48 0.80 25.97
N ARG A 96 1.61 1.45 25.65
CA ARG A 96 2.26 2.47 26.49
C ARG A 96 2.46 3.79 25.77
N LYS A 97 2.83 3.73 24.49
CA LYS A 97 3.09 4.90 23.67
C LYS A 97 2.74 4.65 22.22
N THR A 98 2.57 5.76 21.51
CA THR A 98 2.50 5.78 20.05
C THR A 98 3.90 5.58 19.47
N LEU A 99 4.02 4.58 18.60
CA LEU A 99 5.23 4.27 17.85
C LEU A 99 5.01 4.64 16.40
N ARG A 100 6.02 5.29 15.80
CA ARG A 100 6.06 5.59 14.38
C ARG A 100 7.18 4.82 13.73
N GLU A 101 6.86 4.02 12.74
CA GLU A 101 7.79 3.08 12.11
C GLU A 101 7.67 3.16 10.58
N PRO A 102 8.80 3.17 9.85
CA PRO A 102 8.77 3.21 8.40
C PRO A 102 8.46 1.82 7.83
N LEU A 103 7.49 1.74 6.92
CA LEU A 103 7.32 0.62 5.99
C LEU A 103 7.91 1.03 4.64
N VAL A 104 9.05 0.44 4.27
CA VAL A 104 9.75 0.76 3.03
C VAL A 104 9.72 -0.43 2.09
N ILE A 105 9.20 -0.23 0.89
CA ILE A 105 9.03 -1.28 -0.11
C ILE A 105 9.64 -0.80 -1.43
N ILE A 106 10.52 -1.61 -2.02
CA ILE A 106 10.94 -1.47 -3.42
C ILE A 106 10.13 -2.46 -4.25
N PHE A 107 9.58 -2.05 -5.38
CA PHE A 107 8.73 -2.89 -6.21
C PHE A 107 8.81 -2.49 -7.68
N GLN A 108 8.31 -3.32 -8.59
CA GLN A 108 8.32 -3.06 -10.03
C GLN A 108 7.00 -2.41 -10.48
N SER A 109 5.88 -2.93 -10.01
CA SER A 109 4.55 -2.40 -10.31
C SER A 109 3.59 -2.65 -9.16
N ALA A 110 2.43 -1.98 -9.17
CA ALA A 110 1.40 -2.18 -8.16
C ALA A 110 0.02 -2.27 -8.82
N ARG A 111 -0.84 -3.11 -8.25
CA ARG A 111 -2.26 -3.22 -8.58
C ARG A 111 -3.08 -2.75 -7.39
N THR A 112 -4.23 -2.15 -7.66
CA THR A 112 -5.13 -1.62 -6.63
C THR A 112 -6.54 -2.17 -6.82
N ASN A 113 -7.13 -2.73 -5.78
CA ASN A 113 -8.56 -2.98 -5.75
C ASN A 113 -9.27 -1.86 -4.98
N ARG A 114 -10.37 -1.36 -5.55
CA ARG A 114 -11.21 -0.31 -4.94
C ARG A 114 -12.63 -0.83 -4.80
N ARG A 115 -13.29 -0.46 -3.70
CA ARG A 115 -14.69 -0.76 -3.42
C ARG A 115 -15.56 -0.36 -4.62
N GLY A 116 -16.38 -1.31 -5.09
CA GLY A 116 -17.30 -1.08 -6.20
C GLY A 116 -16.66 -1.15 -7.58
N LYS A 117 -15.38 -1.51 -7.71
CA LYS A 117 -14.76 -1.93 -8.97
C LYS A 117 -14.50 -3.45 -8.94
N PRO A 118 -14.86 -4.20 -9.99
CA PRO A 118 -14.52 -5.61 -10.08
C PRO A 118 -12.99 -5.79 -10.07
N ASP A 119 -12.51 -6.90 -9.50
CA ASP A 119 -11.12 -7.31 -9.61
C ASP A 119 -10.81 -7.57 -11.11
N GLU A 120 -9.82 -6.88 -11.67
CA GLU A 120 -9.41 -7.04 -13.07
C GLU A 120 -8.80 -8.43 -13.37
N ASP A 121 -8.69 -9.30 -12.36
CA ASP A 121 -8.15 -10.66 -12.45
C ASP A 121 -9.24 -11.76 -12.48
N GLU A 122 -10.55 -11.42 -12.48
CA GLU A 122 -11.59 -12.42 -12.81
C GLU A 122 -11.68 -12.57 -14.34
N GLU A 123 -10.79 -13.40 -14.91
CA GLU A 123 -11.08 -14.01 -16.21
C GLU A 123 -12.42 -14.76 -16.10
N VAL A 124 -13.43 -14.21 -16.78
CA VAL A 124 -14.71 -14.86 -17.00
C VAL A 124 -14.44 -16.15 -17.76
N ILE A 125 -14.40 -17.29 -17.06
CA ILE A 125 -14.52 -18.60 -17.70
C ILE A 125 -15.96 -18.67 -18.22
N VAL A 126 -16.13 -18.32 -19.49
CA VAL A 126 -17.34 -18.63 -20.23
C VAL A 126 -17.24 -20.11 -20.59
N GLU A 127 -17.89 -20.99 -19.83
CA GLU A 127 -18.13 -22.34 -20.32
C GLU A 127 -19.10 -22.23 -21.52
N LEU A 128 -18.63 -22.72 -22.69
CA LEU A 128 -19.38 -22.87 -23.93
C LEU A 128 -20.25 -24.14 -23.90
#